data_AF-A0A7C4Q0C9-F1
#
_entry.id   AF-A0A7C4Q0C9-F1
#
_cell.length_a   1.000
_cell.length_b   1.000
_cell.length_c   1.000
_cell.angle_alpha   90.00
_cell.angle_beta   90.00
_cell.angle_gamma   90.00
#
_symmetry.space_group_name_H-M   'P 1'
#
loop_
_entity.id
_entity.type
_entity.pdbx_description
1 polymer ?
#
loop_
_entity_poly.entity_id
_entity_poly.type
_entity_poly.pdbx_seq_one_letter_code
_entity_poly.pdbx_strand_id
1 'polypeptide(L)'
;MNNSQPPLSAGERFSIAVGAFFRALLRLIIVILAGVILAGLLYMGFVLIYQQAILPARENAARLSLLETQQAAQMDQLSQRMEKLQQQVTELGNEMIVLQDEFAALKRDQEMVQSTQQAYPLQLKRLDELEKKLAQVQKIGQDALQLAEENQKTIASGELLAGLEYQLTVLKSALLIQRARVYLGQANLGLARDEIRAARILLIELQQTASEEQKAELAAWLGRLDSALVNLPDRPVMAASDLQTAENLILLPPMVEETRIAPLAVEETPQITSTGVLTSTPTPAGTLALTPTGTLTTSPTPSPTP
;
A
#
# COMPACT_ATOMS: atom_id res chain seq x y z
N MET A 1 -180.29 19.73 -42.96
CA MET A 1 -180.52 18.31 -42.62
C MET A 1 -179.41 17.91 -41.64
N ASN A 2 -179.61 18.22 -40.36
CA ASN A 2 -180.26 17.38 -39.34
C ASN A 2 -179.40 16.16 -39.00
N ASN A 3 -178.75 16.14 -37.84
CA ASN A 3 -179.08 15.17 -36.79
C ASN A 3 -178.17 15.34 -35.55
N SER A 4 -178.86 15.30 -34.41
CA SER A 4 -178.46 15.62 -33.04
C SER A 4 -177.65 14.54 -32.33
N GLN A 5 -176.79 14.98 -31.39
CA GLN A 5 -176.40 14.36 -30.10
C GLN A 5 -175.62 13.01 -30.10
N PRO A 6 -174.90 12.61 -29.02
CA PRO A 6 -175.04 13.02 -27.60
C PRO A 6 -173.73 13.38 -26.83
N PRO A 7 -173.81 13.85 -25.57
CA PRO A 7 -172.65 14.10 -24.71
C PRO A 7 -172.16 12.81 -24.01
N LEU A 8 -170.83 12.64 -23.84
CA LEU A 8 -170.23 11.45 -23.21
C LEU A 8 -169.42 11.79 -21.94
N SER A 9 -170.05 11.45 -20.82
CA SER A 9 -169.61 10.94 -19.50
C SER A 9 -168.24 11.26 -18.88
N ALA A 10 -168.28 11.73 -17.62
CA ALA A 10 -167.14 11.94 -16.72
C ALA A 10 -166.42 10.65 -16.27
N GLY A 11 -166.99 9.46 -16.51
CA GLY A 11 -166.42 8.18 -16.07
C GLY A 11 -165.17 7.72 -16.84
N GLU A 12 -165.02 8.11 -18.10
CA GLU A 12 -163.91 7.66 -18.97
C GLU A 12 -162.59 8.42 -18.74
N ARG A 13 -162.66 9.64 -18.19
CA ARG A 13 -161.47 10.45 -17.91
C ARG A 13 -160.75 10.01 -16.63
N PHE A 14 -161.46 9.36 -15.72
CA PHE A 14 -160.90 8.88 -14.46
C PHE A 14 -160.07 7.60 -14.62
N SER A 15 -160.48 6.68 -15.51
CA SER A 15 -159.75 5.43 -15.77
C SER A 15 -158.41 5.64 -16.49
N ILE A 16 -158.31 6.66 -17.36
CA ILE A 16 -157.07 7.00 -18.07
C ILE A 16 -156.06 7.67 -17.12
N ALA A 17 -156.51 8.50 -16.17
CA ALA A 17 -155.64 9.16 -15.20
C ALA A 17 -155.03 8.18 -14.17
N VAL A 18 -155.81 7.20 -13.69
CA VAL A 18 -155.32 6.17 -12.75
C VAL A 18 -154.29 5.24 -13.42
N GLY A 19 -154.49 4.89 -14.70
CA GLY A 19 -153.53 4.08 -15.47
C GLY A 19 -152.17 4.75 -15.67
N ALA A 20 -152.13 6.08 -15.86
CA ALA A 20 -150.88 6.83 -16.00
C ALA A 20 -150.09 6.89 -14.68
N PHE A 21 -150.78 7.01 -13.54
CA PHE A 21 -150.14 7.07 -12.22
C PHE A 21 -149.42 5.76 -11.84
N PHE A 22 -150.05 4.61 -12.09
CA PHE A 22 -149.42 3.30 -11.82
C PHE A 22 -148.19 3.05 -12.70
N ARG A 23 -148.24 3.48 -13.97
CA ARG A 23 -147.10 3.36 -14.90
C ARG A 23 -145.91 4.22 -14.48
N ALA A 24 -146.16 5.42 -13.95
CA ALA A 24 -145.12 6.28 -13.39
C ALA A 24 -144.50 5.70 -12.11
N LEU A 25 -145.33 5.14 -11.21
CA LEU A 25 -144.88 4.51 -9.97
C LEU A 25 -143.99 3.28 -10.24
N LEU A 26 -144.38 2.42 -11.19
CA LEU A 26 -143.58 1.26 -11.59
C LEU A 26 -142.23 1.67 -12.18
N ARG A 27 -142.20 2.72 -13.02
CA ARG A 27 -140.96 3.25 -13.61
C ARG A 27 -140.02 3.78 -12.53
N LEU A 28 -140.55 4.45 -11.50
CA LEU A 28 -139.76 4.96 -10.38
C LEU A 28 -139.15 3.84 -9.53
N ILE A 29 -139.91 2.77 -9.26
CA ILE A 29 -139.40 1.60 -8.53
C ILE A 29 -138.25 0.92 -9.29
N ILE A 30 -138.37 0.75 -10.61
CA ILE A 30 -137.32 0.14 -11.45
C ILE A 30 -136.04 0.98 -11.43
N VAL A 31 -136.15 2.32 -11.50
CA VAL A 31 -134.99 3.22 -11.47
C VAL A 31 -134.28 3.14 -10.10
N ILE A 32 -135.03 3.10 -9.00
CA ILE A 32 -134.45 2.94 -7.66
C ILE A 32 -133.74 1.58 -7.55
N LEU A 33 -134.38 0.50 -8.02
CA LEU A 33 -133.80 -0.84 -8.00
C LEU A 33 -132.49 -0.91 -8.82
N ALA A 34 -132.48 -0.31 -10.01
CA ALA A 34 -131.30 -0.20 -10.85
C ALA A 34 -130.17 0.59 -10.16
N GLY A 35 -130.50 1.68 -9.46
CA GLY A 35 -129.55 2.46 -8.69
C GLY A 35 -128.89 1.66 -7.56
N VAL A 36 -129.67 0.86 -6.83
CA VAL A 36 -129.15 0.00 -5.74
C VAL A 36 -128.25 -1.11 -6.28
N ILE A 37 -128.65 -1.76 -7.39
CA ILE A 37 -127.83 -2.80 -8.03
C ILE A 37 -126.49 -2.22 -8.53
N LEU A 38 -126.53 -1.03 -9.15
CA LEU A 38 -125.32 -0.37 -9.64
C LEU A 38 -124.36 -0.01 -8.50
N ALA A 39 -124.89 0.49 -7.38
CA ALA A 39 -124.11 0.78 -6.18
C ALA A 39 -123.48 -0.48 -5.57
N GLY A 40 -124.22 -1.59 -5.52
CA GLY A 40 -123.70 -2.88 -5.04
C GLY A 40 -122.57 -3.43 -5.92
N LEU A 41 -122.70 -3.31 -7.24
CA LEU A 41 -121.65 -3.72 -8.18
C LEU A 41 -120.39 -2.84 -8.08
N LEU A 42 -120.56 -1.53 -7.92
CA LEU A 42 -119.43 -0.61 -7.70
C LEU A 42 -118.68 -0.92 -6.40
N TYR A 43 -119.40 -1.21 -5.31
CA TYR A 43 -118.79 -1.56 -4.03
C TYR A 43 -118.00 -2.89 -4.12
N MET A 44 -118.60 -3.92 -4.73
CA MET A 44 -117.91 -5.20 -4.96
C MET A 44 -116.68 -5.05 -5.86
N GLY A 45 -116.78 -4.24 -6.92
CA GLY A 45 -115.66 -3.93 -7.81
C GLY A 45 -114.50 -3.24 -7.07
N PHE A 46 -114.81 -2.32 -6.16
CA PHE A 46 -113.80 -1.63 -5.35
C PHE A 46 -113.11 -2.56 -4.34
N VAL A 47 -113.85 -3.45 -3.68
CA VAL A 47 -113.31 -4.39 -2.69
C VAL A 47 -112.38 -5.43 -3.34
N LEU A 48 -112.71 -5.93 -4.53
CA LEU A 48 -111.88 -6.93 -5.23
C LEU A 48 -110.54 -6.36 -5.71
N ILE A 49 -110.53 -5.13 -6.24
CA ILE A 49 -109.29 -4.48 -6.71
C ILE A 49 -108.33 -4.20 -5.52
N TYR A 50 -108.88 -3.87 -4.35
CA TYR A 50 -108.09 -3.61 -3.14
C TYR A 50 -107.32 -4.85 -2.66
N GLN A 51 -107.90 -6.05 -2.79
CA GLN A 51 -107.24 -7.30 -2.36
C GLN A 51 -106.20 -7.79 -3.38
N GLN A 52 -106.40 -7.56 -4.68
CA GLN A 52 -105.54 -8.15 -5.71
C GLN A 52 -104.31 -7.32 -6.08
N ALA A 53 -104.31 -6.00 -5.87
CA ALA A 53 -103.22 -5.11 -6.30
C ALA A 53 -102.23 -4.71 -5.20
N ILE A 54 -102.63 -4.68 -3.93
CA ILE A 54 -101.81 -4.08 -2.86
C ILE A 54 -100.97 -5.11 -2.09
N LEU A 55 -101.33 -6.41 -2.10
CA LEU A 55 -100.54 -7.46 -1.46
C LEU A 55 -99.25 -7.87 -2.22
N PRO A 56 -99.24 -8.11 -3.54
CA PRO A 56 -98.01 -8.53 -4.24
C PRO A 56 -96.97 -7.39 -4.35
N ALA A 57 -97.39 -6.13 -4.29
CA ALA A 57 -96.48 -4.99 -4.24
C ALA A 57 -95.68 -4.94 -2.93
N ARG A 58 -96.24 -5.41 -1.80
CA ARG A 58 -95.54 -5.49 -0.52
C ARG A 58 -94.48 -6.59 -0.50
N GLU A 59 -94.78 -7.76 -1.08
CA GLU A 59 -93.79 -8.84 -1.21
C GLU A 59 -92.67 -8.49 -2.19
N ASN A 60 -92.99 -7.89 -3.33
CA ASN A 60 -91.97 -7.45 -4.29
C ASN A 60 -91.14 -6.28 -3.75
N ALA A 61 -91.73 -5.33 -3.03
CA ALA A 61 -90.97 -4.27 -2.34
C ALA A 61 -90.08 -4.85 -1.23
N ALA A 62 -90.55 -5.86 -0.49
CA ALA A 62 -89.74 -6.55 0.52
C ALA A 62 -88.60 -7.40 -0.08
N ARG A 63 -88.83 -8.03 -1.26
CA ARG A 63 -87.77 -8.74 -1.99
C ARG A 63 -86.77 -7.78 -2.60
N LEU A 64 -87.23 -6.66 -3.17
CA LEU A 64 -86.33 -5.66 -3.74
C LEU A 64 -85.47 -5.03 -2.65
N SER A 65 -86.04 -4.68 -1.49
CA SER A 65 -85.25 -4.20 -0.36
C SER A 65 -84.28 -5.24 0.20
N LEU A 66 -84.67 -6.53 0.21
CA LEU A 66 -83.76 -7.63 0.57
C LEU A 66 -82.63 -7.80 -0.44
N LEU A 67 -82.91 -7.73 -1.75
CA LEU A 67 -81.89 -7.78 -2.81
C LEU A 67 -80.98 -6.56 -2.77
N GLU A 68 -81.50 -5.35 -2.56
CA GLU A 68 -80.72 -4.13 -2.37
C GLU A 68 -79.83 -4.23 -1.13
N THR A 69 -80.36 -4.79 -0.02
CA THR A 69 -79.58 -5.03 1.20
C THR A 69 -78.50 -6.09 0.96
N GLN A 70 -78.82 -7.17 0.24
CA GLN A 70 -77.86 -8.22 -0.11
C GLN A 70 -76.78 -7.71 -1.07
N GLN A 71 -77.16 -6.89 -2.05
CA GLN A 71 -76.25 -6.25 -2.99
C GLN A 71 -75.35 -5.24 -2.28
N ALA A 72 -75.91 -4.41 -1.39
CA ALA A 72 -75.14 -3.49 -0.55
C ALA A 72 -74.15 -4.25 0.33
N ALA A 73 -74.58 -5.33 0.98
CA ALA A 73 -73.71 -6.18 1.79
C ALA A 73 -72.61 -6.87 0.96
N GLN A 74 -72.92 -7.32 -0.27
CA GLN A 74 -71.92 -7.87 -1.18
C GLN A 74 -70.91 -6.82 -1.67
N MET A 75 -71.37 -5.61 -2.00
CA MET A 75 -70.51 -4.49 -2.38
C MET A 75 -69.62 -4.06 -1.23
N ASP A 76 -70.13 -4.09 0.01
CA ASP A 76 -69.35 -3.80 1.20
C ASP A 76 -68.28 -4.88 1.45
N GLN A 77 -68.64 -6.16 1.33
CA GLN A 77 -67.67 -7.27 1.39
C GLN A 77 -66.61 -7.19 0.29
N LEU A 78 -66.99 -6.81 -0.93
CA LEU A 78 -66.05 -6.65 -2.05
C LEU A 78 -65.09 -5.48 -1.79
N SER A 79 -65.61 -4.38 -1.25
CA SER A 79 -64.82 -3.20 -0.87
C SER A 79 -63.82 -3.54 0.23
N GLN A 80 -64.24 -4.25 1.28
CA GLN A 80 -63.37 -4.74 2.36
C GLN A 80 -62.28 -5.69 1.84
N ARG A 81 -62.62 -6.58 0.90
CA ARG A 81 -61.63 -7.47 0.27
C ARG A 81 -60.62 -6.69 -0.56
N MET A 82 -61.07 -5.70 -1.33
CA MET A 82 -60.17 -4.84 -2.11
C MET A 82 -59.25 -4.03 -1.19
N GLU A 83 -59.76 -3.48 -0.10
CA GLU A 83 -58.96 -2.77 0.89
C GLU A 83 -57.92 -3.69 1.54
N LYS A 84 -58.32 -4.91 1.95
CA LYS A 84 -57.38 -5.91 2.48
C LYS A 84 -56.31 -6.31 1.46
N LEU A 85 -56.67 -6.48 0.18
CA LEU A 85 -55.70 -6.76 -0.88
C LEU A 85 -54.76 -5.58 -1.10
N GLN A 86 -55.26 -4.35 -1.08
CA GLN A 86 -54.45 -3.14 -1.22
C GLN A 86 -53.49 -2.97 -0.04
N GLN A 87 -53.95 -3.23 1.18
CA GLN A 87 -53.11 -3.28 2.38
C GLN A 87 -52.03 -4.35 2.26
N GLN A 88 -52.38 -5.56 1.82
CA GLN A 88 -51.41 -6.63 1.60
C GLN A 88 -50.36 -6.28 0.54
N VAL A 89 -50.76 -5.67 -0.59
CA VAL A 89 -49.81 -5.22 -1.63
C VAL A 89 -48.88 -4.13 -1.10
N THR A 90 -49.40 -3.22 -0.27
CA THR A 90 -48.60 -2.16 0.35
C THR A 90 -47.60 -2.75 1.36
N GLU A 91 -48.03 -3.69 2.19
CA GLU A 91 -47.18 -4.39 3.15
C GLU A 91 -46.08 -5.18 2.44
N LEU A 92 -46.44 -5.95 1.41
CA LEU A 92 -45.46 -6.70 0.59
C LEU A 92 -44.47 -5.76 -0.10
N GLY A 93 -44.95 -4.60 -0.57
CA GLY A 93 -44.11 -3.55 -1.14
C GLY A 93 -43.11 -2.99 -0.13
N ASN A 94 -43.56 -2.74 1.10
CA ASN A 94 -42.71 -2.28 2.20
C ASN A 94 -41.68 -3.35 2.60
N GLU A 95 -42.09 -4.61 2.73
CA GLU A 95 -41.19 -5.73 3.04
C GLU A 95 -40.11 -5.90 1.96
N MET A 96 -40.48 -5.77 0.68
CA MET A 96 -39.53 -5.81 -0.44
C MET A 96 -38.50 -4.67 -0.37
N ILE A 97 -38.93 -3.47 0.03
CA ILE A 97 -38.01 -2.33 0.22
C ILE A 97 -37.03 -2.62 1.36
N VAL A 98 -37.51 -3.14 2.49
CA VAL A 98 -36.65 -3.52 3.63
C VAL A 98 -35.65 -4.60 3.23
N LEU A 99 -36.10 -5.66 2.56
CA LEU A 99 -35.21 -6.72 2.07
C LEU A 99 -34.15 -6.19 1.10
N GLN A 100 -34.52 -5.24 0.23
CA GLN A 100 -33.57 -4.63 -0.70
C GLN A 100 -32.51 -3.80 0.05
N ASP A 101 -32.90 -3.07 1.09
CA ASP A 101 -31.97 -2.29 1.90
C ASP A 101 -31.05 -3.20 2.74
N GLU A 102 -31.58 -4.26 3.34
CA GLU A 102 -30.78 -5.29 4.02
C GLU A 102 -29.79 -5.97 3.08
N PHE A 103 -30.21 -6.31 1.86
CA PHE A 103 -29.31 -6.88 0.85
C PHE A 103 -28.21 -5.89 0.44
N ALA A 104 -28.55 -4.61 0.31
CA ALA A 104 -27.57 -3.56 0.04
C ALA A 104 -26.59 -3.38 1.21
N ALA A 105 -27.06 -3.44 2.46
CA ALA A 105 -26.23 -3.39 3.65
C ALA A 105 -25.27 -4.59 3.71
N LEU A 106 -25.80 -5.80 3.54
CA LEU A 106 -25.01 -7.03 3.55
C LEU A 106 -23.94 -7.05 2.46
N LYS A 107 -24.26 -6.52 1.27
CA LYS A 107 -23.29 -6.37 0.18
C LYS A 107 -22.16 -5.41 0.54
N ARG A 108 -22.47 -4.27 1.17
CA ARG A 108 -21.44 -3.33 1.66
C ARG A 108 -20.57 -3.98 2.72
N ASP A 109 -21.16 -4.74 3.65
CA ASP A 109 -20.40 -5.46 4.67
C ASP A 109 -19.48 -6.52 4.05
N GLN A 110 -19.96 -7.25 3.02
CA GLN A 110 -19.15 -8.20 2.28
C GLN A 110 -17.97 -7.53 1.57
N GLU A 111 -18.21 -6.39 0.89
CA GLU A 111 -17.15 -5.59 0.25
C GLU A 111 -16.12 -5.09 1.27
N MET A 112 -16.58 -4.63 2.45
CA MET A 112 -15.70 -4.21 3.54
C MET A 112 -14.85 -5.37 4.08
N VAL A 113 -15.47 -6.53 4.36
CA VAL A 113 -14.76 -7.75 4.81
C VAL A 113 -13.75 -8.21 3.76
N GLN A 114 -14.10 -8.15 2.48
CA GLN A 114 -13.19 -8.53 1.39
C GLN A 114 -12.01 -7.56 1.29
N SER A 115 -12.25 -6.25 1.43
CA SER A 115 -11.19 -5.24 1.43
C SER A 115 -10.23 -5.39 2.61
N THR A 116 -10.75 -5.69 3.80
CA THR A 116 -9.92 -5.97 5.00
C THR A 116 -9.17 -7.29 4.87
N GLN A 117 -9.77 -8.32 4.27
CA GLN A 117 -9.06 -9.54 3.92
C GLN A 117 -7.86 -9.31 3.00
N GLN A 118 -8.01 -8.42 2.01
CA GLN A 118 -6.92 -8.04 1.12
C GLN A 118 -5.85 -7.17 1.82
N ALA A 119 -6.19 -6.49 2.91
CA ALA A 119 -5.25 -5.67 3.68
C ALA A 119 -4.36 -6.48 4.64
N TYR A 120 -4.84 -7.61 5.17
CA TYR A 120 -4.04 -8.49 6.05
C TYR A 120 -2.68 -8.91 5.47
N PRO A 121 -2.55 -9.39 4.22
CA PRO A 121 -1.24 -9.79 3.69
C PRO A 121 -0.25 -8.62 3.60
N LEU A 122 -0.74 -7.38 3.39
CA LEU A 122 0.11 -6.19 3.41
C LEU A 122 0.61 -5.89 4.83
N GLN A 123 -0.26 -6.04 5.84
CA GLN A 123 0.12 -5.87 7.24
C GLN A 123 1.13 -6.94 7.68
N LEU A 124 0.94 -8.21 7.31
CA LEU A 124 1.90 -9.28 7.60
C LEU A 124 3.26 -9.01 6.95
N LYS A 125 3.29 -8.55 5.69
CA LYS A 125 4.54 -8.15 5.02
C LYS A 125 5.24 -7.01 5.75
N ARG A 126 4.51 -6.01 6.23
CA ARG A 126 5.10 -4.93 7.04
C ARG A 126 5.67 -5.45 8.34
N LEU A 127 5.02 -6.43 8.99
CA LEU A 127 5.50 -7.01 10.23
C LEU A 127 6.80 -7.81 10.00
N ASP A 128 6.87 -8.62 8.94
CA ASP A 128 8.10 -9.33 8.52
C ASP A 128 9.23 -8.36 8.17
N GLU A 129 8.92 -7.24 7.51
CA GLU A 129 9.90 -6.20 7.21
C GLU A 129 10.40 -5.50 8.48
N LEU A 130 9.52 -5.22 9.44
CA LEU A 130 9.89 -4.66 10.74
C LEU A 130 10.74 -5.63 11.56
N GLU A 131 10.43 -6.91 11.56
CA GLU A 131 11.24 -7.96 12.21
C GLU A 131 12.65 -8.01 11.61
N LYS A 132 12.77 -7.99 10.29
CA LYS A 132 14.07 -7.93 9.59
C LYS A 132 14.85 -6.66 9.94
N LYS A 133 14.19 -5.51 9.99
CA LYS A 133 14.83 -4.24 10.39
C LYS A 133 15.29 -4.29 11.84
N LEU A 134 14.50 -4.87 12.74
CA LEU A 134 14.88 -5.01 14.14
C LEU A 134 16.10 -5.93 14.31
N ALA A 135 16.11 -7.08 13.62
CA ALA A 135 17.25 -7.99 13.60
C ALA A 135 18.51 -7.31 13.03
N GLN A 136 18.35 -6.49 11.99
CA GLN A 136 19.46 -5.72 11.41
C GLN A 136 20.00 -4.68 12.39
N VAL A 137 19.13 -3.92 13.06
CA VAL A 137 19.54 -2.94 14.08
C VAL A 137 20.24 -3.62 15.25
N GLN A 138 19.74 -4.77 15.71
CA GLN A 138 20.38 -5.55 16.76
C GLN A 138 21.78 -6.02 16.35
N LYS A 139 21.94 -6.48 15.10
CA LYS A 139 23.25 -6.88 14.57
C LYS A 139 24.22 -5.69 14.53
N ILE A 140 23.77 -4.54 14.01
CA ILE A 140 24.59 -3.31 13.99
C ILE A 140 25.01 -2.91 15.40
N GLY A 141 24.12 -3.03 16.40
CA GLY A 141 24.45 -2.76 17.79
C GLY A 141 25.52 -3.70 18.35
N GLN A 142 25.47 -4.99 18.01
CA GLN A 142 26.49 -5.98 18.41
C GLN A 142 27.84 -5.70 17.73
N ASP A 143 27.83 -5.45 16.42
CA ASP A 143 29.03 -5.14 15.65
C ASP A 143 29.70 -3.84 16.18
N ALA A 144 28.90 -2.83 16.51
CA ALA A 144 29.39 -1.58 17.09
C ALA A 144 30.00 -1.77 18.49
N LEU A 145 29.40 -2.63 19.33
CA LEU A 145 29.94 -2.95 20.65
C LEU A 145 31.28 -3.69 20.53
N GLN A 146 31.36 -4.67 19.63
CA GLN A 146 32.59 -5.42 19.38
C GLN A 146 33.71 -4.51 18.86
N LEU A 147 33.40 -3.62 17.91
CA LEU A 147 34.37 -2.67 17.39
C LEU A 147 34.82 -1.66 18.47
N ALA A 148 33.91 -1.24 19.35
CA ALA A 148 34.26 -0.37 20.47
C ALA A 148 35.18 -1.07 21.48
N GLU A 149 34.94 -2.35 21.80
CA GLU A 149 35.81 -3.15 22.65
C GLU A 149 37.19 -3.37 22.02
N GLU A 150 37.25 -3.67 20.73
CA GLU A 150 38.50 -3.82 19.98
C GLU A 150 39.30 -2.51 19.98
N ASN A 151 38.67 -1.39 19.65
CA ASN A 151 39.32 -0.08 19.69
C ASN A 151 39.78 0.29 21.10
N GLN A 152 38.98 0.02 22.13
CA GLN A 152 39.36 0.25 23.52
C GLN A 152 40.56 -0.60 23.91
N LYS A 153 40.62 -1.86 23.46
CA LYS A 153 41.75 -2.75 23.70
C LYS A 153 43.01 -2.27 22.99
N THR A 154 42.92 -1.82 21.74
CA THR A 154 44.06 -1.26 20.98
C THR A 154 44.58 0.04 21.56
N ILE A 155 43.68 0.89 22.08
CA ILE A 155 44.07 2.12 22.78
C ILE A 155 44.69 1.78 24.14
N ALA A 156 44.10 0.85 24.89
CA ALA A 156 44.58 0.45 26.20
C ALA A 156 45.90 -0.34 26.15
N SER A 157 46.15 -1.10 25.07
CA SER A 157 47.43 -1.78 24.87
C SER A 157 48.57 -0.78 24.61
N GLY A 158 48.25 0.45 24.21
CA GLY A 158 49.25 1.46 23.83
C GLY A 158 50.01 1.11 22.56
N GLU A 159 49.61 0.07 21.83
CA GLU A 159 50.32 -0.47 20.68
C GLU A 159 50.46 0.56 19.55
N LEU A 160 49.41 1.35 19.30
CA LEU A 160 49.45 2.44 18.32
C LEU A 160 50.48 3.51 18.71
N LEU A 161 50.53 3.86 19.99
CA LEU A 161 51.46 4.87 20.50
C LEU A 161 52.89 4.35 20.41
N ALA A 162 53.13 3.10 20.82
CA ALA A 162 54.42 2.44 20.73
C ALA A 162 54.92 2.32 19.29
N GLY A 163 54.04 1.99 18.34
CA GLY A 163 54.37 1.96 16.92
C GLY A 163 54.75 3.33 16.36
N LEU A 164 54.05 4.39 16.79
CA LEU A 164 54.34 5.76 16.38
C LEU A 164 55.65 6.29 16.99
N GLU A 165 55.90 5.98 18.26
CA GLU A 165 57.17 6.29 18.95
C GLU A 165 58.36 5.57 18.28
N TYR A 166 58.16 4.31 17.87
CA TYR A 166 59.15 3.56 17.10
C TYR A 166 59.49 4.29 15.79
N GLN A 167 58.49 4.56 14.95
CA GLN A 167 58.69 5.23 13.66
C GLN A 167 59.34 6.61 13.80
N LEU A 168 58.92 7.39 14.80
CA LEU A 168 59.49 8.71 15.06
C LEU A 168 60.97 8.62 15.45
N THR A 169 61.32 7.65 16.29
CA THR A 169 62.71 7.43 16.73
C THR A 169 63.59 6.97 15.58
N VAL A 170 63.08 6.06 14.74
CA VAL A 170 63.75 5.63 13.51
C VAL A 170 63.99 6.82 12.57
N LEU A 171 62.98 7.64 12.30
CA LEU A 171 63.10 8.81 11.43
C LEU A 171 64.09 9.84 11.99
N LYS A 172 64.05 10.10 13.30
CA LYS A 172 65.02 10.97 13.97
C LYS A 172 66.44 10.45 13.81
N SER A 173 66.65 9.14 13.95
CA SER A 173 67.96 8.51 13.75
C SER A 173 68.43 8.64 12.29
N ALA A 174 67.55 8.45 11.31
CA ALA A 174 67.84 8.61 9.89
C ALA A 174 68.29 10.04 9.56
N LEU A 175 67.61 11.04 10.12
CA LEU A 175 67.96 12.46 9.94
C LEU A 175 69.35 12.78 10.52
N LEU A 176 69.69 12.24 11.70
CA LEU A 176 71.01 12.40 12.30
C LEU A 176 72.10 11.77 11.42
N ILE A 177 71.83 10.60 10.84
CA ILE A 177 72.76 9.94 9.89
C ILE A 177 72.94 10.79 8.64
N GLN A 178 71.85 11.31 8.06
CA GLN A 178 71.91 12.18 6.89
C GLN A 178 72.72 13.45 7.19
N ARG A 179 72.52 14.06 8.36
CA ARG A 179 73.30 15.21 8.83
C ARG A 179 74.78 14.87 9.05
N ALA A 180 75.09 13.69 9.59
CA ALA A 180 76.46 13.21 9.72
C ALA A 180 77.16 13.09 8.35
N ARG A 181 76.47 12.56 7.33
CA ARG A 181 76.99 12.49 5.95
C ARG A 181 77.29 13.87 5.37
N VAL A 182 76.43 14.86 5.64
CA VAL A 182 76.69 16.26 5.26
C VAL A 182 77.95 16.79 5.93
N TYR A 183 78.12 16.56 7.24
CA TYR A 183 79.33 16.97 7.95
C TYR A 183 80.59 16.26 7.46
N LEU A 184 80.51 14.98 7.08
CA LEU A 184 81.63 14.26 6.43
C LEU A 184 82.00 14.89 5.10
N GLY A 185 81.02 15.27 4.27
CA GLY A 185 81.25 15.96 3.00
C GLY A 185 81.89 17.35 3.17
N GLN A 186 81.67 17.99 4.31
CA GLN A 186 82.27 19.28 4.68
C GLN A 186 83.61 19.13 5.44
N ALA A 187 84.15 17.92 5.53
CA ALA A 187 85.35 17.59 6.32
C ALA A 187 85.26 17.95 7.83
N ASN A 188 84.04 18.11 8.36
CA ASN A 188 83.80 18.35 9.78
C ASN A 188 83.59 17.03 10.54
N LEU A 189 84.70 16.30 10.72
CA LEU A 189 84.68 14.92 11.25
C LEU A 189 84.24 14.83 12.71
N GLY A 190 84.49 15.88 13.51
CA GLY A 190 84.05 15.95 14.91
C GLY A 190 82.54 15.97 15.02
N LEU A 191 81.89 16.93 14.34
CA LEU A 191 80.42 17.00 14.31
C LEU A 191 79.81 15.74 13.69
N ALA A 192 80.39 15.21 12.61
CA ALA A 192 79.91 13.96 12.02
C ALA A 192 79.92 12.81 13.06
N ARG A 193 81.01 12.66 13.82
CA ARG A 193 81.10 11.63 14.86
C ARG A 193 80.05 11.82 15.95
N ASP A 194 79.80 13.07 16.37
CA ASP A 194 78.80 13.36 17.41
C ASP A 194 77.37 13.03 16.94
N GLU A 195 77.04 13.33 15.68
CA GLU A 195 75.76 12.96 15.06
C GLU A 195 75.56 11.45 14.98
N ILE A 196 76.60 10.69 14.56
CA ILE A 196 76.53 9.22 14.50
C ILE A 196 76.32 8.64 15.90
N ARG A 197 77.02 9.18 16.91
CA ARG A 197 76.85 8.75 18.30
C ARG A 197 75.44 9.05 18.82
N ALA A 198 74.89 10.22 18.51
CA ALA A 198 73.52 10.57 18.88
C ALA A 198 72.50 9.62 18.23
N ALA A 199 72.65 9.31 16.94
CA ALA A 199 71.79 8.35 16.25
C ALA A 199 71.88 6.95 16.90
N ARG A 200 73.09 6.50 17.19
CA ARG A 200 73.35 5.22 17.85
C ARG A 200 72.66 5.10 19.21
N ILE A 201 72.73 6.14 20.04
CA ILE A 201 72.09 6.15 21.36
C ILE A 201 70.58 5.94 21.24
N LEU A 202 69.93 6.69 20.34
CA LEU A 202 68.49 6.56 20.10
C LEU A 202 68.09 5.16 19.62
N LEU A 203 68.88 4.55 18.74
CA LEU A 203 68.62 3.20 18.24
C LEU A 203 68.85 2.11 19.30
N ILE A 204 69.81 2.29 20.20
CA ILE A 204 70.01 1.37 21.33
C ILE A 204 68.86 1.46 22.33
N GLU A 205 68.41 2.67 22.63
CA GLU A 205 67.24 2.89 23.49
C GLU A 205 66.01 2.23 22.89
N LEU A 206 65.79 2.42 21.58
CA LEU A 206 64.69 1.78 20.85
C LEU A 206 64.77 0.25 20.83
N GLN A 207 65.97 -0.32 20.75
CA GLN A 207 66.16 -1.77 20.74
C GLN A 207 65.67 -2.46 22.04
N GLN A 208 65.64 -1.74 23.17
CA GLN A 208 65.19 -2.29 24.45
C GLN A 208 63.68 -2.53 24.48
N THR A 209 62.91 -1.73 23.74
CA THR A 209 61.45 -1.78 23.72
C THR A 209 60.89 -2.40 22.44
N ALA A 210 61.74 -2.67 21.46
CA ALA A 210 61.37 -3.24 20.16
C ALA A 210 60.97 -4.73 20.23
N SER A 211 60.19 -5.20 19.26
CA SER A 211 59.90 -6.63 19.06
C SER A 211 61.13 -7.42 18.61
N GLU A 212 61.10 -8.75 18.70
CA GLU A 212 62.25 -9.59 18.30
C GLU A 212 62.66 -9.42 16.83
N GLU A 213 61.69 -9.25 15.93
CA GLU A 213 61.96 -8.96 14.51
C GLU A 213 62.64 -7.61 14.33
N GLN A 214 62.13 -6.57 14.99
CA GLN A 214 62.69 -5.23 14.96
C GLN A 214 64.09 -5.16 15.58
N LYS A 215 64.39 -5.97 16.60
CA LYS A 215 65.72 -6.02 17.22
C LYS A 215 66.80 -6.49 16.25
N ALA A 216 66.48 -7.44 15.37
CA ALA A 216 67.41 -7.93 14.36
C ALA A 216 67.75 -6.86 13.32
N GLU A 217 66.74 -6.11 12.87
CA GLU A 217 66.91 -4.99 11.95
C GLU A 217 67.74 -3.85 12.60
N LEU A 218 67.40 -3.46 13.82
CA LEU A 218 68.13 -2.46 14.58
C LEU A 218 69.60 -2.86 14.82
N ALA A 219 69.87 -4.14 15.06
CA ALA A 219 71.24 -4.65 15.22
C ALA A 219 72.07 -4.50 13.94
N ALA A 220 71.47 -4.73 12.77
CA ALA A 220 72.12 -4.52 11.49
C ALA A 220 72.47 -3.04 11.26
N TRP A 221 71.56 -2.12 11.59
CA TRP A 221 71.79 -0.68 11.49
C TRP A 221 72.90 -0.22 12.45
N LEU A 222 72.82 -0.64 13.72
CA LEU A 222 73.82 -0.33 14.75
C LEU A 222 75.22 -0.83 14.35
N GLY A 223 75.33 -2.03 13.78
CA GLY A 223 76.60 -2.56 13.29
C GLY A 223 77.24 -1.70 12.19
N ARG A 224 76.43 -1.07 11.33
CA ARG A 224 76.92 -0.13 10.31
C ARG A 224 77.36 1.20 10.91
N LEU A 225 76.61 1.72 11.90
CA LEU A 225 77.02 2.94 12.62
C LEU A 225 78.31 2.73 13.41
N ASP A 226 78.48 1.56 14.03
CA ASP A 226 79.71 1.20 14.76
C ASP A 226 80.91 1.09 13.83
N SER A 227 80.71 0.50 12.65
CA SER A 227 81.74 0.46 11.60
C SER A 227 82.16 1.88 11.15
N ALA A 228 81.17 2.77 10.95
CA ALA A 228 81.43 4.16 10.60
C ALA A 228 82.19 4.92 11.70
N LEU A 229 81.86 4.70 12.99
CA LEU A 229 82.55 5.32 14.12
C LEU A 229 84.00 4.85 14.25
N VAL A 230 84.27 3.57 14.03
CA VAL A 230 85.64 2.98 14.04
C VAL A 230 86.48 3.55 12.90
N ASN A 231 85.88 3.77 11.73
CA ASN A 231 86.56 4.33 10.57
C ASN A 231 86.86 5.84 10.73
N LEU A 232 86.26 6.54 11.69
CA LEU A 232 86.56 7.94 11.97
C LEU A 232 87.67 8.08 13.03
N PRO A 233 88.65 9.00 12.87
CA PRO A 233 88.77 9.98 11.80
C PRO A 233 89.64 9.51 10.62
N ASP A 234 90.24 8.32 10.72
CA ASP A 234 91.36 7.89 9.87
C ASP A 234 90.94 7.53 8.44
N ARG A 235 89.69 7.10 8.24
CA ARG A 235 89.13 6.59 6.98
C ARG A 235 87.74 7.19 6.69
N PRO A 236 87.63 8.51 6.46
CA PRO A 236 86.34 9.19 6.35
C PRO A 236 85.50 8.75 5.12
N VAL A 237 86.15 8.31 4.03
CA VAL A 237 85.45 7.79 2.85
C VAL A 237 84.77 6.45 3.13
N MET A 238 85.43 5.56 3.90
CA MET A 238 84.81 4.29 4.31
C MET A 238 83.65 4.54 5.27
N ALA A 239 83.83 5.45 6.24
CA ALA A 239 82.75 5.86 7.15
C ALA A 239 81.53 6.41 6.39
N ALA A 240 81.74 7.24 5.36
CA ALA A 240 80.65 7.76 4.53
C ALA A 240 79.89 6.64 3.79
N SER A 241 80.59 5.60 3.32
CA SER A 241 79.99 4.42 2.68
C SER A 241 79.19 3.58 3.68
N ASP A 242 79.69 3.40 4.89
CA ASP A 242 78.99 2.68 5.96
C ASP A 242 77.69 3.42 6.35
N LEU A 243 77.74 4.76 6.47
CA LEU A 243 76.55 5.57 6.76
C LEU A 243 75.53 5.54 5.63
N GLN A 244 75.96 5.57 4.37
CA GLN A 244 75.05 5.42 3.24
C GLN A 244 74.37 4.04 3.25
N THR A 245 75.11 3.00 3.63
CA THR A 245 74.54 1.66 3.77
C THR A 245 73.50 1.63 4.90
N ALA A 246 73.82 2.23 6.06
CA ALA A 246 72.88 2.34 7.18
C ALA A 246 71.61 3.11 6.78
N GLU A 247 71.74 4.24 6.09
CA GLU A 247 70.62 5.05 5.62
C GLU A 247 69.72 4.28 4.65
N ASN A 248 70.31 3.56 3.69
CA ASN A 248 69.55 2.72 2.77
C ASN A 248 68.78 1.62 3.50
N LEU A 249 69.37 1.00 4.53
CA LEU A 249 68.70 -0.02 5.33
C LEU A 249 67.54 0.55 6.17
N ILE A 250 67.60 1.83 6.55
CA ILE A 250 66.58 2.50 7.38
C ILE A 250 65.43 3.05 6.54
N LEU A 251 65.73 3.70 5.41
CA LEU A 251 64.74 4.40 4.58
C LEU A 251 64.13 3.54 3.48
N LEU A 252 64.85 2.52 3.03
CA LEU A 252 64.32 1.48 2.16
C LEU A 252 64.23 0.21 3.00
N PRO A 253 63.10 -0.07 3.68
CA PRO A 253 62.87 -1.41 4.20
C PRO A 253 63.10 -2.40 3.05
N PRO A 254 63.63 -3.61 3.33
CA PRO A 254 63.69 -4.64 2.30
C PRO A 254 62.29 -4.71 1.71
N MET A 255 62.16 -4.40 0.42
CA MET A 255 60.92 -4.60 -0.32
C MET A 255 60.48 -5.99 0.09
N VAL A 256 59.34 -6.09 0.77
CA VAL A 256 58.69 -7.35 1.10
C VAL A 256 58.91 -8.21 -0.11
N GLU A 257 59.66 -9.33 0.04
CA GLU A 257 59.70 -10.33 -1.01
C GLU A 257 58.24 -10.61 -1.31
N GLU A 258 57.77 -10.07 -2.43
CA GLU A 258 56.44 -10.26 -2.94
C GLU A 258 56.31 -11.77 -2.93
N THR A 259 55.49 -12.27 -1.99
CA THR A 259 55.33 -13.69 -1.76
C THR A 259 55.10 -14.25 -3.15
N ARG A 260 56.05 -15.05 -3.66
CA ARG A 260 55.90 -15.65 -4.98
C ARG A 260 54.54 -16.33 -4.94
N ILE A 261 53.55 -15.72 -5.57
CA ILE A 261 52.27 -16.36 -5.80
C ILE A 261 52.69 -17.58 -6.58
N ALA A 262 52.52 -18.75 -5.95
CA ALA A 262 52.83 -20.03 -6.57
C ALA A 262 52.27 -19.96 -7.99
N PRO A 263 53.09 -20.21 -9.03
CA PRO A 263 52.55 -20.24 -10.38
C PRO A 263 51.42 -21.26 -10.35
N LEU A 264 50.21 -20.80 -10.68
CA LEU A 264 49.12 -21.71 -10.98
C LEU A 264 49.70 -22.75 -11.93
N ALA A 265 49.60 -24.01 -11.55
CA ALA A 265 50.01 -25.14 -12.36
C ALA A 265 49.33 -25.00 -13.73
N VAL A 266 50.09 -24.47 -14.69
CA VAL A 266 49.82 -24.62 -16.10
C VAL A 266 50.41 -25.97 -16.44
N GLU A 267 49.50 -26.89 -16.74
CA GLU A 267 49.73 -28.21 -17.28
C GLU A 267 50.86 -28.19 -18.32
N GLU A 268 51.95 -28.88 -17.99
CA GLU A 268 53.14 -29.01 -18.83
C GLU A 268 52.74 -29.68 -20.16
N THR A 269 52.79 -28.92 -21.25
CA THR A 269 52.93 -29.48 -22.59
C THR A 269 54.44 -29.62 -22.87
N PRO A 270 54.96 -30.81 -23.22
CA PRO A 270 56.40 -31.04 -23.22
C PRO A 270 57.07 -30.40 -24.43
N GLN A 271 58.04 -29.50 -24.20
CA GLN A 271 59.03 -29.09 -25.20
C GLN A 271 60.45 -29.50 -24.79
N ILE A 272 60.81 -30.67 -25.32
CA ILE A 272 62.11 -31.15 -25.79
C ILE A 272 63.36 -30.33 -25.45
N THR A 273 64.23 -30.99 -24.69
CA THR A 273 65.67 -30.79 -24.51
C THR A 273 66.42 -30.38 -25.77
N SER A 274 67.30 -29.37 -25.67
CA SER A 274 68.54 -29.37 -26.45
C SER A 274 69.69 -28.75 -25.67
N THR A 275 70.68 -29.61 -25.41
CA THR A 275 72.00 -29.34 -24.85
C THR A 275 72.86 -28.57 -25.85
N GLY A 276 73.52 -27.50 -25.42
CA GLY A 276 74.53 -26.80 -26.23
C GLY A 276 75.47 -25.98 -25.37
N VAL A 277 76.67 -26.51 -25.17
CA VAL A 277 77.80 -25.89 -24.46
C VAL A 277 78.50 -24.85 -25.38
N LEU A 278 79.07 -23.78 -24.79
CA LEU A 278 80.45 -23.24 -25.02
C LEU A 278 80.55 -21.70 -24.94
N THR A 279 81.21 -21.24 -23.87
CA THR A 279 82.44 -20.41 -23.81
C THR A 279 82.61 -19.07 -24.59
N SER A 280 82.99 -18.05 -23.79
CA SER A 280 83.89 -16.89 -24.02
C SER A 280 83.53 -15.69 -24.94
N THR A 281 83.49 -14.52 -24.27
CA THR A 281 83.94 -13.15 -24.62
C THR A 281 85.08 -13.09 -25.66
N PRO A 282 85.09 -12.12 -26.63
CA PRO A 282 85.62 -10.77 -26.37
C PRO A 282 84.98 -9.56 -27.10
N THR A 283 84.96 -8.41 -26.40
CA THR A 283 84.95 -7.00 -26.85
C THR A 283 86.05 -6.76 -27.91
N PRO A 284 85.99 -5.82 -28.92
CA PRO A 284 85.89 -4.37 -28.66
C PRO A 284 85.38 -3.38 -29.75
N ALA A 285 85.20 -2.12 -29.26
CA ALA A 285 85.49 -0.82 -29.90
C ALA A 285 84.54 -0.18 -30.95
N GLY A 286 84.23 1.11 -30.71
CA GLY A 286 83.64 2.09 -31.63
C GLY A 286 82.84 3.15 -30.83
N THR A 287 83.46 4.20 -30.27
CA THR A 287 83.80 5.51 -30.89
C THR A 287 82.59 6.38 -31.29
N LEU A 288 82.30 7.36 -30.42
CA LEU A 288 81.88 8.77 -30.61
C LEU A 288 80.82 9.14 -31.68
N ALA A 289 79.72 9.79 -31.23
CA ALA A 289 79.17 11.00 -31.87
C ALA A 289 78.14 11.74 -30.98
N LEU A 290 78.57 12.88 -30.44
CA LEU A 290 77.92 14.22 -30.37
C LEU A 290 76.38 14.36 -30.22
N THR A 291 76.02 15.11 -29.16
CA THR A 291 74.86 16.02 -28.90
C THR A 291 74.48 16.91 -30.10
N PRO A 292 73.46 17.84 -30.06
CA PRO A 292 72.36 18.11 -29.11
C PRO A 292 71.01 18.45 -29.81
N THR A 293 70.06 19.06 -29.07
CA THR A 293 68.93 19.94 -29.49
C THR A 293 67.59 19.33 -29.06
N GLY A 294 66.91 19.86 -28.02
CA GLY A 294 66.16 21.14 -28.03
C GLY A 294 64.72 20.81 -28.48
N THR A 295 63.62 21.24 -27.87
CA THR A 295 63.35 22.48 -27.14
C THR A 295 62.03 22.31 -26.40
N LEU A 296 61.92 22.97 -25.24
CA LEU A 296 60.68 23.18 -24.49
C LEU A 296 59.64 23.91 -25.34
N THR A 297 58.35 23.59 -25.18
CA THR A 297 57.27 24.52 -25.50
C THR A 297 56.17 24.39 -24.46
N THR A 298 56.03 25.46 -23.70
CA THR A 298 54.94 25.83 -22.81
C THR A 298 53.77 26.40 -23.61
N SER A 299 52.52 26.09 -23.25
CA SER A 299 51.47 27.12 -23.10
C SER A 299 50.19 26.55 -22.46
N PRO A 300 49.63 27.22 -21.43
CA PRO A 300 48.33 26.91 -20.84
C PRO A 300 47.20 27.77 -21.45
N THR A 301 45.94 27.35 -21.31
CA THR A 301 44.74 28.23 -21.17
C THR A 301 43.52 27.38 -20.80
N PRO A 302 42.86 27.62 -19.65
CA PRO A 302 41.47 27.26 -19.43
C PRO A 302 40.55 28.47 -19.68
N SER A 303 39.35 28.23 -20.22
CA SER A 303 38.26 29.21 -20.28
C SER A 303 36.94 28.51 -19.98
N PRO A 304 36.24 28.91 -18.91
CA PRO A 304 34.79 28.76 -18.84
C PRO A 304 34.11 30.14 -18.74
N THR A 305 32.96 30.29 -19.38
CA THR A 305 32.06 31.43 -19.16
C THR A 305 30.62 30.94 -19.42
N PRO A 306 29.61 31.67 -18.92
CA PRO A 306 28.70 31.29 -17.85
C PRO A 306 27.35 30.74 -18.32
#